data_AF-A0A7Y3HWV7-F1
#
_entry.id   AF-A0A7Y3HWV7-F1
#
_cell.length_a   1.000
_cell.length_b   1.000
_cell.length_c   1.000
_cell.angle_alpha   90.00
_cell.angle_beta   90.00
_cell.angle_gamma   90.00
#
_symmetry.space_group_name_H-M   'P 1'
#
loop_
_entity.id
_entity.type
_entity.pdbx_description
1 polymer ?
#
loop_
_entity_poly.entity_id
_entity_poly.type
_entity_poly.pdbx_seq_one_letter_code
_entity_poly.pdbx_strand_id
1 'polypeptide(L)' 'TWMSIVEGFGGMRVRDGKLNFEPRIPKQWASYSFKINFRSRVLKVIVSGDETQFSLESGEPLEIIVNGRSQTIS' A
#
# COMPACT_ATOMS: atom_id res chain seq x y z
N THR A 1 15.49 6.75 1.53
CA THR A 1 14.61 7.95 1.45
C THR A 1 13.16 7.50 1.36
N TRP A 2 12.17 8.40 1.50
CA TRP A 2 10.73 8.06 1.41
C TRP A 2 10.37 7.32 0.10
N MET A 3 10.96 7.75 -1.03
CA MET A 3 10.80 7.10 -2.33
C MET A 3 11.23 5.63 -2.32
N SER A 4 12.31 5.28 -1.63
CA SER A 4 12.76 3.88 -1.51
C SER A 4 11.75 3.01 -0.76
N ILE A 5 11.01 3.59 0.20
CA ILE A 5 10.03 2.87 1.01
C ILE A 5 8.71 2.70 0.25
N VAL A 6 8.24 3.70 -0.48
CA VAL A 6 6.95 3.64 -1.17
C VAL A 6 7.06 2.98 -2.55
N GLU A 7 8.01 3.42 -3.37
CA GLU A 7 8.18 2.89 -4.73
C GLU A 7 9.05 1.64 -4.78
N GLY A 8 9.94 1.48 -3.81
CA GLY A 8 10.76 0.26 -3.66
C GLY A 8 10.01 -0.79 -2.84
N PHE A 9 10.07 -0.68 -1.52
CA PHE A 9 9.57 -1.72 -0.61
C PHE A 9 8.04 -1.85 -0.62
N GLY A 10 7.31 -0.74 -0.66
CA GLY A 10 5.84 -0.74 -0.76
C GLY A 10 5.32 -1.21 -2.11
N GLY A 11 6.19 -1.32 -3.13
CA GLY A 11 5.82 -1.74 -4.48
C GLY A 11 4.66 -0.93 -5.08
N MET A 12 4.45 0.32 -4.63
CA MET A 12 3.27 1.10 -4.98
C MET A 12 3.39 1.63 -6.41
N ARG A 13 2.43 1.33 -7.28
CA ARG A 13 2.33 1.89 -8.63
C ARG A 13 0.88 2.28 -8.92
N VAL A 14 0.68 3.32 -9.73
CA VAL A 14 -0.63 3.62 -10.31
C VAL A 14 -0.66 3.02 -11.71
N ARG A 15 -1.57 2.08 -11.97
CA ARG A 15 -1.84 1.52 -13.30
C ARG A 15 -3.33 1.60 -13.57
N ASP A 16 -3.72 2.10 -14.73
CA ASP A 16 -5.12 2.29 -15.14
C ASP A 16 -5.97 3.05 -14.09
N GLY A 17 -5.34 4.01 -13.40
CA GLY A 17 -5.99 4.80 -12.36
C GLY A 17 -6.25 4.06 -11.04
N LYS A 18 -5.72 2.85 -10.85
CA LYS A 18 -5.81 2.05 -9.62
C LYS A 18 -4.45 1.94 -8.92
N LEU A 19 -4.48 1.93 -7.59
CA LEU A 19 -3.28 1.63 -6.80
C LEU A 19 -2.98 0.14 -6.87
N ASN A 20 -1.75 -0.17 -7.26
CA ASN A 20 -1.18 -1.52 -7.31
C ASN A 20 -0.05 -1.60 -6.28
N PHE A 21 -0.01 -2.70 -5.53
CA PHE A 21 0.97 -2.95 -4.49
C PHE A 21 1.63 -4.32 -4.70
N GLU A 22 2.96 -4.32 -4.70
CA GLU A 22 3.80 -5.52 -4.63
C GLU A 22 4.75 -5.39 -3.43
N PRO A 23 4.22 -5.43 -2.19
CA PRO A 23 4.99 -5.13 -0.98
C PRO A 23 6.09 -6.16 -0.75
N ARG A 24 7.26 -5.68 -0.36
CA ARG A 24 8.44 -6.49 0.00
C ARG A 24 9.10 -5.90 1.22
N ILE A 25 9.36 -6.74 2.22
CA ILE A 25 10.09 -6.35 3.42
C ILE A 25 11.49 -7.00 3.42
N PRO A 26 12.56 -6.22 3.65
CA PRO A 26 13.87 -6.81 3.93
C PRO A 26 13.84 -7.63 5.22
N LYS A 27 14.58 -8.75 5.28
CA LYS A 27 14.67 -9.62 6.48
C LYS A 27 15.09 -8.90 7.78
N GLN A 28 15.73 -7.74 7.66
CA GLN A 28 16.22 -6.95 8.78
C GLN A 28 15.14 -6.08 9.41
N TRP A 29 13.99 -5.91 8.76
CA TRP A 29 12.91 -5.05 9.22
C TRP A 29 11.76 -5.91 9.75
N ALA A 30 11.31 -5.61 10.97
CA ALA A 30 10.13 -6.27 11.54
C ALA A 30 8.85 -5.79 10.85
N SER A 31 8.72 -4.48 10.68
CA SER A 31 7.61 -3.85 9.97
C SER A 31 7.97 -2.46 9.48
N TYR A 32 7.19 -1.94 8.53
CA TYR A 32 7.15 -0.53 8.20
C TYR A 32 5.71 -0.12 7.85
N SER A 33 5.43 1.17 7.98
CA SER A 33 4.13 1.71 7.60
C SER A 33 4.27 3.06 6.94
N PHE A 34 3.31 3.37 6.08
CA PHE A 34 3.23 4.66 5.39
C PHE A 34 1.77 4.98 5.08
N LYS A 35 1.51 6.26 4.82
CA LYS A 35 0.20 6.76 4.38
C LYS A 35 0.31 7.34 2.99
N ILE A 36 -0.71 7.10 2.18
CA ILE A 36 -0.84 7.64 0.82
C ILE A 36 -2.12 8.47 0.76
N ASN A 37 -2.00 9.67 0.21
CA ASN A 37 -3.16 10.44 -0.22
C ASN A 37 -3.43 10.12 -1.69
N PHE A 38 -4.59 9.56 -2.00
CA PHE A 38 -4.98 9.22 -3.36
C PHE A 38 -6.43 9.61 -3.63
N ARG A 39 -6.67 10.58 -4.52
CA ARG A 39 -8.01 11.02 -4.92
C ARG A 39 -8.93 11.31 -3.71
N SER A 40 -8.47 12.19 -2.82
CA SER A 40 -9.17 12.60 -1.59
C SER A 40 -9.42 11.47 -0.58
N ARG A 41 -8.63 10.38 -0.66
CA ARG A 41 -8.64 9.28 0.30
C ARG A 41 -7.29 9.15 0.97
N VAL A 42 -7.30 8.77 2.24
CA VAL A 42 -6.08 8.48 2.99
C VAL A 42 -6.01 6.97 3.22
N LEU A 43 -5.07 6.32 2.54
CA LEU A 43 -4.81 4.89 2.70
C LEU A 43 -3.57 4.70 3.57
N LYS A 44 -3.71 3.96 4.67
CA LYS A 44 -2.60 3.48 5.48
C LYS A 44 -2.22 2.08 5.03
N VAL A 45 -0.91 1.87 4.86
CA VAL A 45 -0.33 0.58 4.51
C VAL A 45 0.65 0.19 5.60
N ILE A 46 0.52 -1.03 6.10
CA ILE A 46 1.42 -1.63 7.08
C ILE A 46 1.93 -2.93 6.49
N VAL A 47 3.24 -3.11 6.43
CA VAL A 47 3.89 -4.34 5.96
C VAL A 47 4.68 -4.92 7.12
N SER A 48 4.45 -6.18 7.44
CA SER A 48 5.08 -6.87 8.57
C SER A 48 5.31 -8.34 8.21
N GLY A 49 6.58 -8.76 8.09
CA GLY A 49 6.92 -10.09 7.61
C GLY A 49 6.20 -10.42 6.28
N ASP A 50 5.41 -11.49 6.27
CA ASP A 50 4.66 -11.94 5.09
C ASP A 50 3.24 -11.34 5.00
N GLU A 51 2.86 -10.47 5.93
CA GLU A 51 1.55 -9.85 5.97
C GLU A 51 1.60 -8.39 5.49
N THR A 52 0.60 -7.98 4.72
CA THR A 52 0.37 -6.57 4.40
C THR A 52 -1.07 -6.20 4.71
N GLN A 53 -1.24 -5.17 5.53
CA GLN A 53 -2.52 -4.64 5.93
C GLN A 53 -2.77 -3.29 5.27
N PHE A 54 -3.98 -3.12 4.80
CA PHE A 54 -4.47 -1.89 4.18
C PHE A 54 -5.67 -1.40 4.98
N SER A 55 -5.66 -0.12 5.36
CA SER A 55 -6.82 0.51 5.98
C SER A 55 -7.09 1.87 5.38
N LEU A 56 -8.36 2.12 5.09
CA LEU A 56 -8.83 3.42 4.66
C LEU A 56 -9.07 4.27 5.91
N GLU A 57 -8.24 5.30 6.12
CA GLU A 57 -8.40 6.20 7.26
C GLU A 57 -9.39 7.32 6.98
N SER A 58 -9.60 7.67 5.71
CA SER A 58 -10.53 8.72 5.29
C SER A 58 -10.89 8.58 3.82
N GLY A 59 -12.12 8.98 3.48
CA GLY A 59 -12.67 9.01 2.14
C GLY A 59 -13.59 7.84 1.83
N GLU A 60 -14.07 7.79 0.59
CA GLU A 60 -14.95 6.73 0.09
C GLU A 60 -14.19 5.43 -0.16
N PRO A 61 -14.87 4.26 -0.12
CA PRO A 61 -14.26 2.97 -0.43
C PRO A 61 -13.36 2.99 -1.67
N LEU A 62 -12.27 2.25 -1.58
CA LEU A 62 -11.19 2.26 -2.57
C LEU A 62 -10.87 0.84 -3.01
N GLU A 63 -10.93 0.61 -4.30
CA GLU A 63 -10.42 -0.61 -4.92
C GLU A 63 -8.89 -0.50 -5.10
N ILE A 64 -8.16 -1.50 -4.60
CA ILE A 64 -6.71 -1.63 -4.75
C ILE A 64 -6.36 -3.01 -5.30
N ILE A 65 -5.22 -3.11 -5.97
CA ILE A 65 -4.67 -4.37 -6.48
C ILE A 65 -3.45 -4.73 -5.64
N VAL A 66 -3.43 -5.92 -5.06
CA VAL A 66 -2.30 -6.41 -4.25
C VAL A 66 -1.84 -7.74 -4.82
N ASN A 67 -0.58 -7.82 -5.25
CA ASN A 67 -0.01 -9.00 -5.90
C ASN A 67 -0.90 -9.56 -7.02
N GLY A 68 -1.48 -8.66 -7.83
CA GLY A 68 -2.38 -8.99 -8.94
C GLY A 68 -3.84 -9.30 -8.56
N ARG A 69 -4.21 -9.26 -7.28
CA ARG A 69 -5.58 -9.51 -6.81
C ARG A 69 -6.28 -8.21 -6.42
N SER A 70 -7.49 -7.99 -6.94
CA SER A 70 -8.30 -6.83 -6.57
C SER A 70 -8.99 -7.05 -5.22
N GLN A 71 -9.00 -6.01 -4.38
CA GLN A 71 -9.78 -5.96 -3.15
C GLN A 71 -10.26 -4.52 -2.87
N THR A 72 -11.43 -4.41 -2.26
CA THR A 72 -12.00 -3.12 -1.84
C THR A 72 -11.74 -2.90 -0.36
N ILE A 73 -11.23 -1.72 -0.01
CA ILE A 73 -11.02 -1.29 1.37
C ILE A 73 -12.03 -0.18 1.68
N SER A 74 -12.69 -0.29 2.83
CA SER A 74 -13.69 0.66 3.35
C SER A 74 -13.36 1.08 4.76
#